data_AF-A0AAW2PZG8-F1
#
_entry.id   AF-A0AAW2PZG8-F1
#
_cell.length_a   1.000
_cell.length_b   1.000
_cell.length_c   1.000
_cell.angle_alpha   90.00
_cell.angle_beta   90.00
_cell.angle_gamma   90.00
#
_symmetry.space_group_name_H-M   'P 1'
#
loop_
_entity.id
_entity.type
_entity.pdbx_description
1 polymer ?
#
loop_
_entity_poly.entity_id
_entity_poly.type
_entity_poly.pdbx_seq_one_letter_code
_entity_poly.pdbx_strand_id
1 'polypeptide(L)'
;MHLKLGSRDTIVVSSPALSKEILQKHDQSFPLRMTTAATRALDRHMTSVAFLPVGRQWGNLRKICKEQMFSTPRLYANQGLRQEQLQKLLQYVQKCCVDGRAVDIGQAAMVTAINLMSKTLFSVDFAGYDAGSCEELEKLYAG
;
A
#
# COMPACT_ATOMS: atom_id res chain seq x y z
N MET A 1 -11.23 -24.49 6.28
CA MET A 1 -9.97 -25.13 6.72
C MET A 1 -9.53 -24.49 8.03
N HIS A 2 -9.12 -25.26 9.03
CA HIS A 2 -8.64 -24.76 10.33
C HIS A 2 -7.16 -25.12 10.48
N LEU A 3 -6.35 -24.13 10.88
CA LEU A 3 -4.91 -24.23 11.06
C LEU A 3 -4.53 -23.66 12.42
N LYS A 4 -3.47 -24.20 13.01
CA LYS A 4 -2.85 -23.63 14.21
C LYS A 4 -1.50 -23.02 13.85
N LEU A 5 -1.44 -21.70 13.76
CA LEU A 5 -0.22 -20.95 13.46
C LEU A 5 0.50 -20.62 14.78
N GLY A 6 1.42 -21.49 15.18
CA GLY A 6 2.05 -21.44 16.49
C GLY A 6 1.04 -21.75 17.60
N SER A 7 0.73 -20.76 18.43
CA SER A 7 -0.31 -20.87 19.47
C SER A 7 -1.67 -20.31 19.06
N ARG A 8 -1.82 -19.82 17.82
CA ARG A 8 -3.04 -19.14 17.35
C ARG A 8 -3.87 -20.02 16.42
N ASP A 9 -5.15 -20.21 16.76
CA ASP A 9 -6.13 -20.80 15.85
C ASP A 9 -6.45 -19.84 14.70
N THR A 10 -6.47 -20.37 13.49
CA THR A 10 -6.66 -19.62 12.25
C THR A 10 -7.63 -20.37 11.34
N ILE A 11 -8.69 -19.70 10.90
CA ILE A 11 -9.65 -20.25 9.94
C ILE A 11 -9.33 -19.68 8.57
N VAL A 12 -9.05 -20.56 7.60
CA VAL A 12 -8.81 -20.19 6.20
C VAL A 12 -10.14 -20.22 5.45
N VAL A 13 -10.48 -19.06 4.88
CA VAL A 13 -11.66 -18.82 4.06
C VAL A 13 -11.21 -18.78 2.61
N SER A 14 -11.57 -19.80 1.84
CA SER A 14 -11.10 -20.01 0.45
C SER A 14 -12.23 -20.12 -0.58
N SER A 15 -13.44 -19.63 -0.26
CA SER A 15 -14.56 -19.60 -1.20
C SER A 15 -15.18 -18.21 -1.30
N PRO A 16 -15.59 -17.74 -2.50
CA PRO A 16 -16.23 -16.44 -2.65
C PRO A 16 -17.50 -16.28 -1.82
N ALA A 17 -18.31 -17.34 -1.72
CA ALA A 17 -19.54 -17.34 -0.92
C ALA A 17 -19.25 -17.07 0.56
N LEU A 18 -18.31 -17.80 1.16
CA LEU A 18 -17.96 -17.63 2.57
C LEU A 18 -17.24 -16.29 2.82
N SER A 19 -16.40 -15.84 1.90
CA SER A 19 -15.78 -14.51 1.97
C SER A 19 -16.84 -13.41 1.98
N LYS A 20 -17.93 -13.54 1.21
CA LYS A 20 -19.04 -12.58 1.23
C LYS A 20 -19.76 -12.56 2.58
N GLU A 21 -20.04 -13.73 3.16
CA GLU A 21 -20.66 -13.80 4.50
C GLU A 21 -19.81 -13.06 5.54
N ILE A 22 -18.50 -13.28 5.55
CA ILE A 22 -17.59 -12.74 6.56
C ILE A 22 -17.24 -11.26 6.31
N LEU A 23 -16.89 -10.89 5.08
CA LEU A 23 -16.36 -9.56 4.76
C LEU A 23 -17.45 -8.51 4.49
N GLN A 24 -18.71 -8.93 4.27
CA GLN A 24 -19.81 -8.01 3.95
C GLN A 24 -20.98 -8.12 4.91
N LYS A 25 -21.49 -9.33 5.17
CA LYS A 25 -22.69 -9.50 6.01
C LYS A 25 -22.39 -9.45 7.50
N HIS A 26 -21.25 -10.01 7.90
CA HIS A 26 -20.82 -10.11 9.30
C HIS A 26 -19.50 -9.36 9.57
N ASP A 27 -19.19 -8.34 8.77
CA ASP A 27 -17.92 -7.61 8.83
C ASP A 27 -17.66 -6.99 10.22
N GLN A 28 -18.71 -6.55 10.91
CA GLN A 28 -18.62 -6.03 12.28
C GLN A 28 -18.32 -7.12 13.33
N SER A 29 -18.78 -8.35 13.10
CA SER A 29 -18.56 -9.49 13.99
C SER A 29 -17.14 -10.06 13.88
N PHE A 30 -16.47 -9.81 12.74
CA PHE A 30 -15.10 -10.26 12.49
C PHE A 30 -14.15 -9.05 12.37
N PRO A 31 -13.54 -8.60 13.47
CA PRO A 31 -12.47 -7.61 13.39
C PRO A 31 -11.24 -8.26 12.74
N LEU A 32 -11.16 -8.18 11.41
CA LEU A 32 -10.09 -8.80 10.60
C LEU A 32 -8.70 -8.19 10.83
N ARG A 33 -8.57 -7.21 11.72
CA ARG A 33 -7.32 -6.50 12.01
C ARG A 33 -6.60 -7.21 13.15
N MET A 34 -5.76 -8.16 12.79
CA MET A 34 -4.88 -8.81 13.75
C MET A 34 -3.83 -7.82 14.26
N THR A 35 -3.76 -7.68 15.58
CA THR A 35 -2.66 -6.97 16.23
C THR A 35 -1.50 -7.97 16.45
N THR A 36 -0.37 -7.70 15.79
CA THR A 36 0.90 -8.43 15.94
C THR A 36 1.85 -7.69 16.87
N ALA A 37 2.89 -8.37 17.36
CA ALA A 37 3.91 -7.74 18.20
C ALA A 37 4.55 -6.52 17.51
N ALA A 38 4.87 -6.61 16.22
CA ALA A 38 5.40 -5.50 15.43
C ALA A 38 4.45 -4.29 15.38
N THR A 39 3.15 -4.52 15.16
CA THR A 39 2.16 -3.42 15.13
C THR A 39 1.95 -2.77 16.51
N ARG A 40 2.24 -3.48 17.61
CA ARG A 40 2.23 -2.92 18.96
C ARG A 40 3.49 -2.14 19.26
N ALA A 41 4.66 -2.66 18.88
CA ALA A 41 5.94 -1.99 19.11
C ALA A 41 6.00 -0.59 18.49
N LEU A 42 5.26 -0.36 17.41
CA LEU A 42 5.15 0.94 16.73
C LEU A 42 3.84 1.70 17.03
N ASP A 43 3.07 1.27 18.04
CA ASP A 43 1.76 1.83 18.42
C ASP A 43 0.74 1.96 17.26
N ARG A 44 0.96 1.22 16.17
CA ARG A 44 0.12 1.28 14.96
C ARG A 44 -1.27 0.74 15.20
N HIS A 45 -1.41 -0.21 16.11
CA HIS A 45 -2.71 -0.74 16.55
C HIS A 45 -3.64 0.32 17.17
N MET A 46 -3.10 1.48 17.60
CA MET A 46 -3.84 2.58 18.22
C MET A 46 -3.98 3.84 17.34
N THR A 47 -3.28 3.88 16.20
CA THR A 47 -3.17 5.11 15.40
C THR A 47 -3.38 4.89 13.90
N SER A 48 -3.06 3.71 13.38
CA SER A 48 -3.10 3.43 11.96
C SER A 48 -4.49 2.99 11.50
N VAL A 49 -4.98 3.59 10.41
CA VAL A 49 -6.23 3.16 9.74
C VAL A 49 -6.21 1.68 9.34
N ALA A 50 -5.02 1.10 9.14
CA ALA A 50 -4.84 -0.31 8.79
C ALA A 50 -5.02 -1.25 10.00
N PHE A 51 -4.78 -0.81 11.23
CA PHE A 51 -4.75 -1.67 12.41
C PHE A 51 -5.71 -1.26 13.53
N LEU A 52 -6.25 -0.04 13.49
CA LEU A 52 -7.24 0.46 14.43
C LEU A 52 -8.51 -0.42 14.44
N PRO A 53 -9.06 -0.75 15.62
CA PRO A 53 -10.36 -1.42 15.70
C PRO A 53 -11.45 -0.54 15.09
N VAL A 54 -12.51 -1.17 14.58
CA VAL A 54 -13.67 -0.44 14.03
C VAL A 54 -14.33 0.34 15.16
N GLY A 55 -14.47 1.64 14.95
CA GLY A 55 -15.00 2.58 15.92
C GLY A 55 -14.96 4.00 15.37
N ARG A 56 -15.27 4.99 16.22
CA ARG A 56 -15.40 6.39 15.79
C ARG A 56 -14.11 6.93 15.16
N GLN A 57 -12.95 6.68 15.77
CA GLN A 57 -11.66 7.16 15.25
C GLN A 57 -11.35 6.56 13.87
N TRP A 58 -11.49 5.24 13.74
CA TRP A 58 -11.31 4.56 12.47
C TRP A 58 -12.29 5.05 11.39
N GLY A 59 -13.56 5.24 11.75
CA GLY A 59 -14.59 5.75 10.85
C GLY A 59 -14.27 7.16 10.34
N ASN A 60 -13.82 8.05 11.22
CA ASN A 60 -13.42 9.40 10.87
C ASN A 60 -12.23 9.40 9.89
N LEU A 61 -11.18 8.63 10.18
CA LEU A 61 -10.03 8.54 9.29
C LEU A 61 -10.39 7.93 7.94
N ARG A 62 -11.20 6.87 7.91
CA ARG A 62 -11.69 6.26 6.66
C ARG A 62 -12.54 7.23 5.85
N LYS A 63 -13.36 8.05 6.51
CA LYS A 63 -14.14 9.11 5.86
C LYS A 63 -13.24 10.15 5.20
N ILE A 64 -12.21 10.63 5.91
CA ILE A 64 -11.21 11.56 5.34
C ILE A 64 -10.52 10.94 4.12
N CYS A 65 -10.05 9.69 4.23
CA CYS A 65 -9.44 8.99 3.09
C CYS A 65 -10.39 8.95 1.89
N LYS A 66 -11.63 8.51 2.08
CA LYS A 66 -12.61 8.33 1.00
C LYS A 66 -13.02 9.66 0.36
N GLU A 67 -13.32 10.68 1.17
CA GLU A 67 -13.93 11.91 0.69
C GLU A 67 -12.90 12.94 0.24
N GLN A 68 -11.75 13.01 0.90
CA GLN A 68 -10.78 14.09 0.70
C GLN A 68 -9.53 13.67 -0.07
N MET A 69 -9.09 12.41 0.04
CA MET A 69 -7.86 11.95 -0.61
C MET A 69 -8.13 11.12 -1.87
N PHE A 70 -9.05 10.15 -1.77
CA PHE A 70 -9.33 9.16 -2.83
C PHE A 70 -10.70 9.35 -3.48
N SER A 71 -11.30 10.53 -3.36
CA SER A 71 -12.55 10.82 -4.07
C SER A 71 -12.30 10.96 -5.57
N THR A 72 -13.29 10.60 -6.38
CA THR A 72 -13.21 10.67 -7.85
C THR A 72 -12.71 12.04 -8.36
N PRO A 73 -13.22 13.19 -7.87
CA PRO A 73 -12.73 14.49 -8.31
C PRO A 73 -11.25 14.72 -7.98
N ARG A 74 -10.80 14.28 -6.79
CA ARG A 74 -9.39 14.38 -6.38
C ARG A 74 -8.49 13.49 -7.22
N LEU A 75 -8.95 12.28 -7.55
CA LEU A 75 -8.23 11.38 -8.44
C LEU A 75 -8.07 11.98 -9.85
N TYR A 76 -9.09 12.65 -10.40
CA TYR A 76 -8.98 13.35 -11.67
C TYR A 76 -8.05 14.57 -11.59
N ALA A 77 -8.16 15.38 -10.54
CA ALA A 77 -7.27 16.53 -10.33
C ALA A 77 -5.79 16.11 -10.29
N ASN A 78 -5.49 14.95 -9.69
CA ASN A 78 -4.13 14.40 -9.60
C ASN A 78 -3.71 13.54 -10.81
N GLN A 79 -4.51 13.48 -11.88
CA GLN A 79 -4.19 12.67 -13.07
C GLN A 79 -2.87 13.11 -13.72
N GLY A 80 -2.61 14.41 -13.81
CA GLY A 80 -1.37 14.93 -14.39
C GLY A 80 -0.12 14.45 -13.64
N LEU A 81 -0.16 14.43 -12.31
CA LEU A 81 0.94 13.92 -11.48
C LEU A 81 1.23 12.44 -11.78
N ARG A 82 0.18 11.64 -12.00
CA ARG A 82 0.35 10.22 -12.35
C ARG A 82 0.93 10.03 -13.76
N GLN A 83 0.47 10.85 -14.71
CA GLN A 83 1.02 10.84 -16.07
C GLN A 83 2.49 11.23 -16.10
N GLU A 84 2.92 12.21 -15.29
CA GLU A 84 4.33 12.59 -15.15
C GLU A 84 5.19 11.40 -14.68
N GLN A 85 4.74 10.64 -13.68
CA GLN A 85 5.50 9.48 -13.19
C GLN A 85 5.58 8.35 -14.23
N LEU A 86 4.51 8.13 -14.99
CA LEU A 86 4.52 7.17 -16.09
C LEU A 86 5.46 7.61 -17.22
N GLN A 87 5.55 8.91 -17.51
CA GLN A 87 6.52 9.43 -18.48
C GLN A 87 7.96 9.18 -18.01
N LYS A 88 8.27 9.36 -16.72
CA LYS A 88 9.60 9.04 -16.17
C LYS A 88 9.93 7.55 -16.29
N LEU A 89 8.97 6.66 -16.02
CA LEU A 89 9.13 5.22 -16.23
C LEU A 89 9.44 4.91 -17.70
N LEU A 90 8.68 5.49 -18.63
CA LEU A 90 8.92 5.31 -20.08
C LEU A 90 10.30 5.80 -20.50
N GLN A 91 10.74 6.96 -20.01
CA GLN A 91 12.07 7.49 -20.29
C GLN A 91 13.18 6.57 -19.77
N TYR A 92 13.01 6.00 -18.57
CA TYR A 92 13.93 5.02 -18.02
C TYR A 92 14.01 3.76 -18.88
N VAL A 93 12.86 3.19 -19.25
CA VAL A 93 12.80 1.99 -20.11
C VAL A 93 13.42 2.27 -21.48
N GLN A 94 13.13 3.44 -22.07
CA GLN A 94 13.73 3.88 -23.33
C GLN A 94 15.26 3.97 -23.22
N LYS A 95 15.78 4.54 -22.13
CA LYS A 95 17.22 4.62 -21.88
C LYS A 95 17.84 3.22 -21.80
N CYS A 96 17.24 2.30 -21.04
CA CYS A 96 17.73 0.91 -20.98
C CYS A 96 17.72 0.25 -22.36
N CYS A 97 16.69 0.48 -23.18
CA CYS A 97 16.62 -0.02 -24.54
C CYS A 97 17.76 0.51 -25.42
N VAL A 98 18.04 1.81 -25.36
CA VAL A 98 19.15 2.45 -26.12
C VAL A 98 20.50 1.92 -25.67
N ASP A 99 20.68 1.71 -24.36
CA ASP A 99 21.91 1.17 -23.78
C ASP A 99 22.05 -0.36 -23.99
N GLY A 100 21.04 -1.04 -24.54
CA GLY A 100 21.02 -2.50 -24.66
C GLY A 100 20.98 -3.24 -23.31
N ARG A 101 20.49 -2.58 -22.25
CA ARG A 101 20.43 -3.12 -20.88
C ARG A 101 19.07 -3.72 -20.57
N ALA A 102 19.07 -4.84 -19.85
CA ALA A 102 17.83 -5.41 -19.31
C ALA A 102 17.20 -4.48 -18.28
N VAL A 103 15.87 -4.48 -18.22
CA VAL A 103 15.11 -3.73 -17.21
C VAL A 103 14.75 -4.66 -16.06
N ASP A 104 15.11 -4.28 -14.84
CA ASP A 104 14.53 -4.89 -13.64
C ASP A 104 13.12 -4.33 -13.44
N ILE A 105 12.11 -5.13 -13.77
CA ILE A 105 10.71 -4.74 -13.68
C ILE A 105 10.26 -4.58 -12.22
N GLY A 106 10.81 -5.38 -11.30
CA GLY A 106 10.48 -5.28 -9.87
C GLY A 106 10.94 -3.95 -9.29
N GLN A 107 12.20 -3.59 -9.56
CA GLN A 107 12.76 -2.31 -9.16
C GLN A 107 12.02 -1.14 -9.82
N ALA A 108 11.81 -1.19 -11.13
CA ALA A 108 11.12 -0.13 -11.86
C ALA A 108 9.68 0.08 -11.35
N ALA A 109 8.95 -1.01 -11.10
CA ALA A 109 7.59 -0.94 -10.55
C ALA A 109 7.57 -0.36 -9.13
N MET A 110 8.53 -0.76 -8.27
CA MET A 110 8.63 -0.24 -6.90
C MET A 110 8.92 1.26 -6.88
N VAL A 111 9.93 1.72 -7.63
CA VAL A 111 10.28 3.15 -7.76
C VAL A 111 9.07 3.95 -8.27
N THR A 112 8.41 3.45 -9.33
CA THR A 112 7.23 4.11 -9.88
C THR A 112 6.11 4.20 -8.84
N ALA A 113 5.83 3.12 -8.10
CA ALA A 113 4.77 3.09 -7.10
C ALA A 113 5.06 4.05 -5.93
N ILE A 114 6.29 4.08 -5.44
CA ILE A 114 6.71 5.01 -4.37
C ILE A 114 6.54 6.45 -4.84
N ASN A 115 7.05 6.79 -6.03
CA ASN A 115 6.94 8.15 -6.54
C ASN A 115 5.50 8.54 -6.86
N LEU A 116 4.65 7.60 -7.31
CA LEU A 116 3.23 7.86 -7.49
C LEU A 116 2.57 8.25 -6.15
N MET A 117 2.87 7.52 -5.08
CA MET A 117 2.36 7.81 -3.74
C MET A 117 2.94 9.11 -3.17
N SER A 118 4.26 9.28 -3.22
CA SER A 118 4.94 10.44 -2.63
C SER A 118 4.60 11.73 -3.38
N LYS A 119 4.49 11.69 -4.72
CA LYS A 119 4.06 12.84 -5.52
C LYS A 119 2.61 13.22 -5.22
N THR A 120 1.74 12.23 -5.01
CA THR A 120 0.32 12.49 -4.68
C THR A 120 0.15 13.05 -3.28
N LEU A 121 0.94 12.59 -2.30
CA LEU A 121 0.80 12.97 -0.90
C LEU A 121 1.61 14.21 -0.51
N PHE A 122 2.80 14.37 -1.09
CA PHE A 122 3.80 15.36 -0.68
C PHE A 122 4.32 16.22 -1.82
N SER A 123 3.89 15.96 -3.07
CA SER A 123 4.40 16.64 -4.28
C SER A 123 5.90 16.46 -4.54
N VAL A 124 6.51 15.42 -3.95
CA VAL A 124 7.96 15.11 -4.04
C VAL A 124 8.16 13.69 -4.56
N ASP A 125 9.22 13.48 -5.34
CA ASP A 125 9.70 12.14 -5.73
C ASP A 125 10.72 11.65 -4.70
N PHE A 126 10.51 10.47 -4.13
CA PHE A 126 11.37 9.91 -3.08
C PHE A 126 12.39 8.89 -3.60
N ALA A 127 12.19 8.35 -4.80
CA ALA A 127 13.02 7.31 -5.38
C ALA A 127 13.53 7.71 -6.78
N GLY A 128 14.73 7.25 -7.13
CA GLY A 128 15.28 7.33 -8.47
C GLY A 128 15.18 6.00 -9.21
N TYR A 129 15.43 6.01 -10.52
CA TYR A 129 15.59 4.78 -11.30
C TYR A 129 17.06 4.35 -11.42
N ASP A 130 17.96 4.99 -10.68
CA ASP A 130 19.37 4.64 -10.58
C ASP A 130 19.58 3.52 -9.55
N ALA A 131 20.68 2.78 -9.70
CA ALA A 131 20.95 1.58 -8.90
C ALA A 131 21.07 1.85 -7.39
N GLY A 132 21.29 3.10 -6.95
CA GLY A 132 21.55 3.45 -5.55
C GLY A 132 20.33 3.87 -4.72
N SER A 133 19.23 4.32 -5.34
CA SER A 133 18.08 4.88 -4.60
C SER A 133 17.15 3.81 -4.03
N CYS A 134 17.16 2.58 -4.58
CA CYS A 134 16.40 1.46 -4.05
C CYS A 134 17.05 0.86 -2.79
N GLU A 135 18.39 0.87 -2.70
CA GLU A 135 19.13 0.41 -1.51
C GLU A 135 18.83 1.26 -0.27
N GLU A 136 18.56 2.55 -0.44
CA GLU A 136 18.24 3.47 0.65
C GLU A 136 16.85 3.19 1.24
N LEU A 137 15.90 2.81 0.39
CA LEU A 137 14.57 2.37 0.80
C LEU A 137 14.60 0.98 1.45
N GLU A 138 15.39 0.04 0.93
CA GLU A 138 15.57 -1.27 1.56
C GLU A 138 16.18 -1.16 2.97
N LYS A 139 17.13 -0.24 3.17
CA LYS A 139 17.69 0.09 4.49
C LYS A 139 16.64 0.65 5.46
N LEU A 140 15.64 1.39 4.97
CA LEU A 140 14.53 1.90 5.78
C LEU A 140 13.52 0.82 6.19
N TYR A 141 13.35 -0.24 5.38
CA TYR A 141 12.44 -1.36 5.68
C TYR A 141 13.08 -2.51 6.48
N ALA A 142 14.42 -2.56 6.55
CA ALA A 142 15.17 -3.57 7.31
C ALA A 142 15.31 -3.26 8.81
N GLY A 143 14.65 -2.22 9.33
CA GLY A 143 14.63 -1.82 10.73
C GLY A 143 13.71 -2.65 11.61
#